data_AF-A0A0V1L4L5-F1
#
_entry.id   AF-A0A0V1L4L5-F1
#
_cell.length_a   1.000
_cell.length_b   1.000
_cell.length_c   1.000
_cell.angle_alpha   90.00
_cell.angle_beta   90.00
_cell.angle_gamma   90.00
#
_symmetry.space_group_name_H-M   'P 1'
#
loop_
_entity.id
_entity.type
_entity.pdbx_description
1 polymer ?
#
loop_
_entity_poly.entity_id
_entity_poly.type
_entity_poly.pdbx_seq_one_letter_code
_entity_poly.pdbx_strand_id
1 'polypeptide(L)'
;MTTRLSLNGLLASKKAPYQKSRSLEKLYFTIHTLFHLQFSSKFGFQYFPFRKELLILLIKLSQFGDNKYFLNFYRPFKLHGVVMRKFGSRHFVQWIEYKCRHIMVNHREQNSKFTDEEVELLARTWKKDDFDWLYRIGTDIYTCVFQLAPELKVFFPYVTECEKKNQSWESSKGFRTQALRFVQILGMAVEKTESRMKDDDSHLHHRLYKLGETHRRFALKGFTPTHWKGFVIAVRVAMRRAVEAMPNLTPAECETAIEAWDKLSRYVVHRMEEGYFGVKLSE
;
A
#
# COMPACT_ATOMS: atom_id res chain seq x y z
N MET A 1 -8.53 -45.49 -26.23
CA MET A 1 -7.42 -44.59 -26.61
C MET A 1 -7.21 -43.60 -25.47
N THR A 2 -6.19 -43.86 -24.65
CA THR A 2 -5.92 -43.15 -23.40
C THR A 2 -4.69 -42.26 -23.61
N THR A 3 -4.88 -40.94 -23.68
CA THR A 3 -3.78 -40.00 -23.90
C THR A 3 -3.04 -39.76 -22.58
N ARG A 4 -1.82 -40.30 -22.45
CA ARG A 4 -0.89 -39.95 -21.37
C ARG A 4 -0.40 -38.51 -21.55
N LEU A 5 -0.87 -37.60 -20.71
CA LEU A 5 -0.24 -36.29 -20.52
C LEU A 5 1.08 -36.48 -19.75
N SER A 6 2.19 -36.05 -20.35
CA SER A 6 3.54 -36.09 -19.77
C SER A 6 3.63 -35.22 -18.51
N LEU A 7 4.04 -35.82 -17.38
CA LEU A 7 4.30 -35.14 -16.10
C LEU A 7 5.31 -33.97 -16.22
N ASN A 8 6.15 -33.98 -17.25
CA ASN A 8 7.17 -32.95 -17.47
C ASN A 8 6.57 -31.60 -17.93
N GLY A 9 5.40 -31.60 -18.58
CA GLY A 9 4.71 -30.37 -18.98
C GLY A 9 4.07 -29.63 -17.82
N LEU A 10 3.60 -30.35 -16.79
CA LEU A 10 2.95 -29.77 -15.60
C LEU A 10 3.96 -29.13 -14.63
N LEU A 11 5.18 -29.67 -14.55
CA LEU A 11 6.25 -29.15 -13.70
C LEU A 11 6.98 -27.93 -14.30
N ALA A 12 6.98 -27.76 -15.63
CA ALA A 12 7.56 -26.59 -16.30
C ALA A 12 6.71 -25.32 -16.09
N SER A 13 5.38 -25.46 -16.07
CA SER A 13 4.42 -24.34 -15.88
C SER A 13 4.52 -23.70 -14.48
N LYS A 14 4.78 -24.49 -13.43
CA LYS A 14 4.87 -23.97 -12.04
C LYS A 14 6.19 -23.26 -11.71
N LYS A 15 7.28 -23.50 -12.44
CA LYS A 15 8.60 -22.88 -12.18
C LYS A 15 8.73 -21.45 -12.71
N ALA A 16 8.10 -21.14 -13.83
CA ALA A 16 8.19 -19.84 -14.50
C ALA A 16 7.72 -18.63 -13.65
N PRO A 17 6.52 -18.65 -13.00
CA PRO A 17 6.07 -17.52 -12.20
C PRO A 17 6.91 -17.32 -10.92
N TYR A 18 7.40 -18.41 -10.32
CA TYR A 18 8.21 -18.37 -9.10
C TYR A 18 9.63 -17.81 -9.35
N GLN A 19 10.26 -18.14 -10.48
CA GLN A 19 11.54 -17.53 -10.88
C GLN A 19 11.39 -16.03 -11.21
N LYS A 20 10.28 -15.63 -11.86
CA LYS A 20 10.00 -14.23 -12.24
C LYS A 20 9.79 -13.32 -11.01
N SER A 21 9.12 -13.82 -9.97
CA SER A 21 8.96 -13.14 -8.67
C SER A 21 10.31 -12.93 -7.96
N ARG A 22 11.17 -13.96 -7.90
CA ARG A 22 12.50 -13.87 -7.28
C ARG A 22 13.43 -12.88 -7.98
N SER A 23 13.32 -12.76 -9.31
CA SER A 23 14.08 -11.76 -10.07
C SER A 23 13.63 -10.33 -9.82
N LEU A 24 12.32 -10.10 -9.67
CA LEU A 24 11.78 -8.78 -9.34
C LEU A 24 12.12 -8.36 -7.91
N GLU A 25 12.13 -9.29 -6.96
CA GLU A 25 12.62 -9.05 -5.59
C GLU A 25 14.11 -8.69 -5.58
N LYS A 26 14.95 -9.43 -6.31
CA LYS A 26 16.38 -9.10 -6.46
C LYS A 26 16.58 -7.73 -7.10
N LEU A 27 15.78 -7.38 -8.09
CA LEU A 27 15.80 -6.07 -8.71
C LEU A 27 15.39 -5.00 -7.69
N TYR A 28 14.26 -5.14 -7.00
CA TYR A 28 13.82 -4.22 -5.95
C TYR A 28 14.89 -4.03 -4.87
N PHE A 29 15.49 -5.11 -4.37
CA PHE A 29 16.60 -5.04 -3.41
C PHE A 29 17.81 -4.31 -3.99
N THR A 30 18.19 -4.60 -5.23
CA THR A 30 19.31 -3.92 -5.89
C THR A 30 19.04 -2.42 -6.04
N ILE A 31 17.83 -2.03 -6.41
CA ILE A 31 17.41 -0.62 -6.50
C ILE A 31 17.47 0.02 -5.12
N HIS A 32 16.78 -0.57 -4.14
CA HIS A 32 16.70 -0.08 -2.77
C HIS A 32 18.10 0.08 -2.14
N THR A 33 18.99 -0.90 -2.31
CA THR A 33 20.36 -0.89 -1.78
C THR A 33 21.24 0.15 -2.48
N LEU A 34 21.20 0.26 -3.81
CA LEU A 34 22.00 1.25 -4.54
C LEU A 34 21.58 2.69 -4.18
N PHE A 35 20.28 2.93 -4.00
CA PHE A 35 19.78 4.26 -3.63
C PHE A 35 20.06 4.60 -2.15
N HIS A 36 19.92 3.66 -1.21
CA HIS A 36 20.25 3.92 0.20
C HIS A 36 21.76 4.11 0.45
N LEU A 37 22.63 3.41 -0.28
CA LEU A 37 24.09 3.56 -0.17
C LEU A 37 24.59 4.91 -0.75
N GLN A 38 23.91 5.45 -1.77
CA GLN A 38 24.32 6.72 -2.39
C GLN A 38 23.77 7.97 -1.70
N PHE A 39 22.72 7.86 -0.89
CA PHE A 39 22.12 9.01 -0.18
C PHE A 39 22.57 9.19 1.28
N SER A 40 23.39 8.28 1.83
CA SER A 40 23.91 8.42 3.20
C SER A 40 25.16 9.31 3.31
N SER A 41 25.79 9.70 2.19
CA SER A 41 26.93 10.60 2.21
C SER A 41 26.48 12.06 2.18
N LYS A 42 26.79 12.79 3.25
CA LYS A 42 26.71 14.25 3.42
C LYS A 42 27.31 15.02 2.23
N PHE A 43 26.57 15.27 1.16
CA PHE A 43 26.98 16.27 0.17
C PHE A 43 25.80 17.06 -0.39
N GLY A 44 25.97 18.37 -0.39
CA GLY A 44 24.99 19.38 -0.76
C GLY A 44 24.47 19.25 -2.18
N PHE A 45 23.34 19.92 -2.40
CA PHE A 45 22.61 20.02 -3.65
C PHE A 45 23.46 20.65 -4.77
N GLN A 46 24.31 19.86 -5.42
CA GLN A 46 24.84 20.17 -6.75
C GLN A 46 24.69 18.93 -7.62
N TYR A 47 23.79 19.05 -8.60
CA TYR A 47 23.70 18.24 -9.83
C TYR A 47 24.49 16.92 -9.82
N PHE A 48 24.04 15.94 -9.02
CA PHE A 48 24.64 14.61 -9.01
C PHE A 48 24.21 13.82 -10.27
N PRO A 49 25.09 13.01 -10.89
CA PRO A 49 24.95 12.58 -12.26
C PRO A 49 24.00 11.37 -12.35
N PHE A 50 22.71 11.61 -12.22
CA PHE A 50 21.62 10.63 -12.36
C PHE A 50 21.64 9.80 -13.67
N ARG A 51 22.51 10.12 -14.64
CA ARG A 51 22.51 9.46 -15.96
C ARG A 51 23.08 8.05 -15.93
N LYS A 52 24.11 7.76 -15.14
CA LYS A 52 24.84 6.47 -15.27
C LYS A 52 24.13 5.35 -14.51
N GLU A 53 23.66 5.65 -13.30
CA GLU A 53 22.94 4.71 -12.43
C GLU A 53 21.52 4.45 -12.92
N LEU A 54 20.82 5.48 -13.41
CA LEU A 54 19.54 5.30 -14.08
C LEU A 54 19.71 4.51 -15.39
N LEU A 55 20.80 4.73 -16.14
CA LEU A 55 21.10 3.93 -17.33
C LEU A 55 21.39 2.47 -16.97
N ILE A 56 22.13 2.21 -15.88
CA ILE A 56 22.35 0.84 -15.36
C ILE A 56 21.03 0.20 -14.91
N LEU A 57 20.16 0.97 -14.26
CA LEU A 57 18.81 0.55 -13.85
C LEU A 57 17.97 0.16 -15.08
N LEU A 58 17.97 1.01 -16.10
CA LEU A 58 17.25 0.82 -17.35
C LEU A 58 17.82 -0.35 -18.15
N ILE A 59 19.14 -0.51 -18.20
CA ILE A 59 19.81 -1.67 -18.82
C ILE A 59 19.40 -2.96 -18.10
N LYS A 60 19.43 -2.98 -16.76
CA LYS A 60 19.00 -4.15 -15.98
C LYS A 60 17.51 -4.44 -16.18
N LEU A 61 16.65 -3.42 -16.22
CA LEU A 61 15.22 -3.55 -16.52
C LEU A 61 14.96 -4.10 -17.93
N SER A 62 15.76 -3.70 -18.93
CA SER A 62 15.66 -4.19 -20.31
C SER A 62 16.06 -5.65 -20.47
N GLN A 63 16.88 -6.19 -19.56
CA GLN A 63 17.31 -7.59 -19.55
C GLN A 63 16.27 -8.56 -18.96
N PHE A 64 15.18 -8.07 -18.35
CA PHE A 64 14.14 -8.90 -17.72
C PHE A 64 13.00 -9.37 -18.65
N GLY A 65 13.18 -9.28 -19.97
CA GLY A 65 12.52 -10.20 -20.91
C GLY A 65 11.05 -9.94 -21.26
N ASP A 66 10.53 -8.72 -21.12
CA ASP A 66 9.30 -8.30 -21.80
C ASP A 66 9.33 -6.79 -22.10
N ASN A 67 9.56 -6.44 -23.37
CA ASN A 67 9.71 -5.07 -23.88
C ASN A 67 8.49 -4.16 -23.58
N LYS A 68 7.33 -4.75 -23.29
CA LYS A 68 6.08 -4.04 -22.95
C LYS A 68 6.15 -3.31 -21.61
N TYR A 69 6.83 -3.88 -20.61
CA TYR A 69 7.00 -3.25 -19.28
C TYR A 69 8.08 -2.16 -19.31
N PHE A 70 9.14 -2.39 -20.08
CA PHE A 70 10.17 -1.38 -20.32
C PHE A 70 9.57 -0.14 -21.00
N LEU A 71 8.74 -0.32 -22.03
CA LEU A 71 8.04 0.79 -22.70
C LEU A 71 7.04 1.53 -21.79
N ASN A 72 6.34 0.82 -20.89
CA ASN A 72 5.47 1.44 -19.88
C ASN A 72 6.26 2.18 -18.79
N PHE A 73 7.48 1.73 -18.48
CA PHE A 73 8.41 2.43 -17.58
C PHE A 73 9.05 3.65 -18.26
N TYR A 74 9.35 3.57 -19.57
CA TYR A 74 10.10 4.58 -20.33
C TYR A 74 9.23 5.68 -20.97
N ARG A 75 8.00 5.38 -21.42
CA ARG A 75 7.09 6.40 -22.00
C ARG A 75 6.81 7.60 -21.08
N PRO A 76 6.67 7.43 -19.75
CA PRO A 76 6.55 8.57 -18.83
C PRO A 76 7.80 9.45 -18.74
N PHE A 77 9.00 8.95 -19.07
CA PHE A 77 10.26 9.71 -18.92
C PHE A 77 10.33 10.96 -19.81
N LYS A 78 9.65 10.97 -20.97
CA LYS A 78 9.53 12.18 -21.80
C LYS A 78 8.66 13.28 -21.17
N LEU A 79 7.70 12.93 -20.29
CA LEU A 79 6.94 13.90 -19.48
C LEU A 79 7.69 14.34 -18.19
N HIS A 80 8.73 13.61 -17.77
CA HIS A 80 9.36 13.77 -16.44
C HIS A 80 10.35 14.93 -16.30
N GLY A 81 10.73 15.59 -17.40
CA GLY A 81 11.40 16.90 -17.32
C GLY A 81 10.57 17.94 -16.55
N VAL A 82 9.25 17.74 -16.42
CA VAL A 82 8.35 18.60 -15.65
C VAL A 82 8.26 18.18 -14.17
N VAL A 83 8.26 16.89 -13.86
CA VAL A 83 8.14 16.37 -12.48
C VAL A 83 9.42 16.62 -11.66
N MET A 84 10.60 16.41 -12.27
CA MET A 84 11.89 16.78 -11.66
C MET A 84 11.96 18.28 -11.36
N ARG A 85 11.43 19.12 -12.25
CA ARG A 85 11.35 20.58 -12.08
C ARG A 85 10.34 21.03 -11.03
N LYS A 86 9.29 20.25 -10.76
CA LYS A 86 8.16 20.67 -9.91
C LYS A 86 8.15 20.08 -8.49
N PHE A 87 8.77 18.91 -8.27
CA PHE A 87 8.68 18.19 -6.99
C PHE A 87 10.02 17.67 -6.42
N GLY A 88 11.15 17.87 -7.13
CA GLY A 88 12.49 17.52 -6.65
C GLY A 88 12.83 16.01 -6.67
N SER A 89 14.10 15.68 -6.37
CA SER A 89 14.67 14.33 -6.48
C SER A 89 14.01 13.30 -5.54
N ARG A 90 13.56 13.72 -4.35
CA ARG A 90 12.92 12.84 -3.36
C ARG A 90 11.60 12.26 -3.85
N HIS A 91 10.77 13.07 -4.51
CA HIS A 91 9.49 12.61 -5.07
C HIS A 91 9.71 11.63 -6.25
N PHE A 92 10.77 11.81 -7.02
CA PHE A 92 11.14 10.90 -8.10
C PHE A 92 11.56 9.53 -7.58
N VAL A 93 12.37 9.46 -6.52
CA VAL A 93 12.74 8.19 -5.88
C VAL A 93 11.50 7.45 -5.35
N GLN A 94 10.61 8.15 -4.64
CA GLN A 94 9.37 7.57 -4.14
C GLN A 94 8.47 7.02 -5.24
N TRP A 95 8.42 7.72 -6.39
CA TRP A 95 7.69 7.25 -7.57
C TRP A 95 8.32 6.00 -8.18
N ILE A 96 9.65 5.92 -8.28
CA ILE A 96 10.34 4.70 -8.75
C ILE A 96 10.05 3.53 -7.81
N GLU A 97 10.21 3.73 -6.50
CA GLU A 97 9.92 2.69 -5.52
C GLU A 97 8.48 2.21 -5.62
N TYR A 98 7.54 3.14 -5.75
CA TYR A 98 6.14 2.83 -5.96
C TYR A 98 5.95 2.07 -7.28
N LYS A 99 6.55 2.47 -8.40
CA LYS A 99 6.41 1.74 -9.68
C LYS A 99 7.00 0.33 -9.61
N CYS A 100 8.14 0.15 -8.96
CA CYS A 100 8.71 -1.18 -8.70
C CYS A 100 7.76 -2.01 -7.84
N ARG A 101 7.22 -1.45 -6.75
CA ARG A 101 6.21 -2.11 -5.93
C ARG A 101 4.94 -2.40 -6.73
N HIS A 102 4.44 -1.49 -7.56
CA HIS A 102 3.24 -1.63 -8.37
C HIS A 102 3.40 -2.75 -9.40
N ILE A 103 4.56 -2.86 -10.04
CA ILE A 103 4.88 -3.98 -10.95
C ILE A 103 4.91 -5.31 -10.19
N MET A 104 5.52 -5.33 -9.00
CA MET A 104 5.54 -6.53 -8.15
C MET A 104 4.15 -6.89 -7.60
N VAL A 105 3.37 -5.90 -7.19
CA VAL A 105 2.02 -6.02 -6.64
C VAL A 105 1.05 -6.42 -7.73
N ASN A 106 1.06 -5.85 -8.93
CA ASN A 106 0.22 -6.30 -10.05
C ASN A 106 0.50 -7.75 -10.44
N HIS A 107 1.77 -8.18 -10.39
CA HIS A 107 2.12 -9.59 -10.58
C HIS A 107 1.61 -10.49 -9.42
N ARG A 108 1.46 -9.94 -8.22
CA ARG A 108 0.89 -10.63 -7.05
C ARG A 108 -0.64 -10.54 -7.01
N GLU A 109 -1.25 -9.48 -7.52
CA GLU A 109 -2.69 -9.23 -7.65
C GLU A 109 -3.33 -10.15 -8.68
N GLN A 110 -2.59 -10.53 -9.74
CA GLN A 110 -2.96 -11.65 -10.61
C GLN A 110 -3.07 -13.00 -9.84
N ASN A 111 -2.49 -13.10 -8.64
CA ASN A 111 -2.54 -14.27 -7.75
C ASN A 111 -3.21 -13.99 -6.37
N SER A 112 -3.85 -12.83 -6.16
CA SER A 112 -4.33 -12.38 -4.83
C SER A 112 -5.83 -12.06 -4.84
N LYS A 113 -6.65 -13.01 -5.29
CA LYS A 113 -8.07 -12.99 -4.93
C LYS A 113 -8.20 -13.40 -3.46
N PHE A 114 -9.18 -12.83 -2.75
CA PHE A 114 -9.54 -13.35 -1.43
C PHE A 114 -10.10 -14.77 -1.57
N THR A 115 -9.67 -15.70 -0.72
CA THR A 115 -10.30 -17.03 -0.64
C THR A 115 -11.71 -16.89 -0.05
N ASP A 116 -12.55 -17.92 -0.21
CA ASP A 116 -13.89 -17.89 0.37
C ASP A 116 -13.84 -17.82 1.90
N GLU A 117 -12.90 -18.54 2.51
CA GLU A 117 -12.60 -18.48 3.94
C GLU A 117 -12.14 -17.08 4.40
N GLU A 118 -11.22 -16.43 3.67
CA GLU A 118 -10.78 -15.07 4.01
C GLU A 118 -11.95 -14.07 3.94
N VAL A 119 -12.86 -14.21 2.97
CA VAL A 119 -14.04 -13.34 2.85
C VAL A 119 -15.03 -13.60 3.98
N GLU A 120 -15.30 -14.86 4.31
CA GLU A 120 -16.18 -15.22 5.43
C GLU A 120 -15.64 -14.68 6.76
N LEU A 121 -14.33 -14.81 7.00
CA LEU A 121 -13.71 -14.32 8.22
C LEU A 121 -13.68 -12.79 8.29
N LEU A 122 -13.48 -12.08 7.17
CA LEU A 122 -13.64 -10.62 7.14
C LEU A 122 -15.06 -10.21 7.54
N ALA A 123 -16.08 -10.88 6.98
CA ALA A 123 -17.48 -10.62 7.30
C ALA A 123 -17.78 -10.88 8.79
N ARG A 124 -17.35 -12.04 9.32
CA ARG A 124 -17.57 -12.45 10.71
C ARG A 124 -16.86 -11.55 11.72
N THR A 125 -15.69 -11.01 11.37
CA THR A 125 -14.87 -10.18 12.27
C THR A 125 -15.15 -8.68 12.14
N TRP A 126 -15.98 -8.27 11.17
CA TRP A 126 -16.39 -6.89 10.97
C TRP A 126 -17.73 -6.57 11.65
N LYS A 127 -17.71 -5.74 12.69
CA LYS A 127 -18.94 -5.33 13.42
C LYS A 127 -19.52 -4.04 12.85
N LYS A 128 -20.12 -4.13 11.66
CA LYS A 128 -20.62 -2.96 10.90
C LYS A 128 -21.62 -2.06 11.66
N ASP A 129 -22.40 -2.64 12.57
CA ASP A 129 -23.47 -1.94 13.32
C ASP A 129 -23.06 -1.54 14.75
N ASP A 130 -21.84 -1.87 15.18
CA ASP A 130 -21.33 -1.58 16.53
C ASP A 130 -20.48 -0.30 16.52
N PHE A 131 -21.14 0.85 16.70
CA PHE A 131 -20.49 2.15 16.64
C PHE A 131 -19.31 2.30 17.62
N ASP A 132 -19.46 1.82 18.86
CA ASP A 132 -18.43 1.96 19.89
C ASP A 132 -17.23 1.09 19.55
N TRP A 133 -17.45 -0.13 19.05
CA TRP A 133 -16.38 -0.97 18.53
C TRP A 133 -15.67 -0.32 17.35
N LEU A 134 -16.42 0.20 16.37
CA LEU A 134 -15.85 0.88 15.20
C LEU A 134 -15.01 2.08 15.62
N TYR A 135 -15.50 2.87 16.57
CA TYR A 135 -14.76 4.01 17.07
C TYR A 135 -13.47 3.59 17.80
N ARG A 136 -13.54 2.55 18.63
CA ARG A 136 -12.37 1.98 19.31
C ARG A 136 -11.34 1.47 18.32
N ILE A 137 -11.73 0.73 17.28
CA ILE A 137 -10.81 0.26 16.23
C ILE A 137 -10.11 1.43 15.55
N GLY A 138 -10.85 2.46 15.16
CA GLY A 138 -10.27 3.66 14.56
C GLY A 138 -9.28 4.36 15.52
N THR A 139 -9.61 4.39 16.80
CA THR A 139 -8.77 4.96 17.85
C THR A 139 -7.47 4.16 18.02
N ASP A 140 -7.56 2.84 18.16
CA ASP A 140 -6.42 1.94 18.29
C ASP A 140 -5.46 2.04 17.09
N ILE A 141 -6.00 2.16 15.87
CA ILE A 141 -5.21 2.35 14.66
C ILE A 141 -4.41 3.65 14.73
N TYR A 142 -5.06 4.79 15.01
CA TYR A 142 -4.36 6.07 15.07
C TYR A 142 -3.38 6.15 16.24
N THR A 143 -3.72 5.60 17.40
CA THR A 143 -2.81 5.48 18.54
C THR A 143 -1.55 4.71 18.14
N CYS A 144 -1.70 3.57 17.46
CA CYS A 144 -0.56 2.79 16.96
C CYS A 144 0.25 3.58 15.92
N VAL A 145 -0.39 4.25 14.97
CA VAL A 145 0.30 5.11 13.97
C VAL A 145 1.11 6.21 14.66
N PHE A 146 0.54 6.88 15.65
CA PHE A 146 1.23 7.95 16.38
C PHE A 146 2.32 7.46 17.33
N GLN A 147 2.28 6.20 17.76
CA GLN A 147 3.39 5.55 18.47
C GLN A 147 4.53 5.18 17.52
N LEU A 148 4.20 4.67 16.32
CA LEU A 148 5.18 4.29 15.30
C LEU A 148 5.84 5.50 14.64
N ALA A 149 5.09 6.58 14.45
CA ALA A 149 5.52 7.79 13.74
C ALA A 149 4.90 9.05 14.40
N PRO A 150 5.40 9.49 15.57
CA PRO A 150 4.87 10.65 16.30
C PRO A 150 4.84 11.94 15.49
N GLU A 151 5.77 12.11 14.55
CA GLU A 151 5.84 13.26 13.65
C GLU A 151 4.59 13.44 12.78
N LEU A 152 3.81 12.37 12.56
CA LEU A 152 2.57 12.43 11.81
C LEU A 152 1.48 13.25 12.51
N LYS A 153 1.57 13.46 13.82
CA LYS A 153 0.61 14.28 14.59
C LYS A 153 0.50 15.70 14.03
N VAL A 154 1.54 16.23 13.38
CA VAL A 154 1.52 17.56 12.75
C VAL A 154 0.45 17.71 11.66
N PHE A 155 0.00 16.61 11.06
CA PHE A 155 -1.07 16.62 10.05
C PHE A 155 -2.47 16.69 10.67
N PHE A 156 -2.58 16.63 12.00
CA PHE A 156 -3.84 16.54 12.72
C PHE A 156 -3.93 17.70 13.74
N PRO A 157 -4.42 18.89 13.32
CA PRO A 157 -4.44 20.08 14.16
C PRO A 157 -5.10 19.87 15.53
N TYR A 158 -6.21 19.13 15.57
CA TYR A 158 -6.92 18.80 16.81
C TYR A 158 -6.11 17.94 17.77
N VAL A 159 -5.20 17.09 17.29
CA VAL A 159 -4.27 16.34 18.16
C VAL A 159 -3.27 17.31 18.78
N THR A 160 -2.63 18.12 17.93
CA THR A 160 -1.61 19.08 18.39
C THR A 160 -2.18 20.12 19.35
N GLU A 161 -3.43 20.53 19.19
CA GLU A 161 -4.10 21.47 20.08
C GLU A 161 -4.41 20.85 21.44
N CYS A 162 -4.94 19.63 21.46
CA CYS A 162 -5.19 18.90 22.71
C CYS A 162 -3.89 18.63 23.48
N GLU A 163 -2.81 18.21 22.81
CA GLU A 163 -1.52 17.97 23.46
C GLU A 163 -0.94 19.24 24.09
N LYS A 164 -1.03 20.40 23.40
CA LYS A 164 -0.62 21.70 23.96
C LYS A 164 -1.40 22.08 25.22
N LYS A 165 -2.65 21.64 25.33
CA LYS A 165 -3.53 21.89 26.48
C LYS A 165 -3.47 20.77 27.53
N ASN A 166 -2.59 19.78 27.37
CA ASN A 166 -2.52 18.57 28.18
C ASN A 166 -3.87 17.83 28.29
N GLN A 167 -4.62 17.76 27.18
CA GLN A 167 -5.91 17.10 27.05
C GLN A 167 -5.80 15.85 26.19
N SER A 168 -6.65 14.85 26.45
CA SER A 168 -6.76 13.65 25.62
C SER A 168 -7.38 13.99 24.26
N TRP A 169 -6.59 13.84 23.20
CA TRP A 169 -7.07 14.03 21.83
C TRP A 169 -8.02 12.92 21.38
N GLU A 170 -7.95 11.73 22.00
CA GLU A 170 -8.85 10.60 21.75
C GLU A 170 -10.32 10.94 22.06
N SER A 171 -10.57 11.96 22.89
CA SER A 171 -11.93 12.43 23.19
C SER A 171 -12.40 13.59 22.30
N SER A 172 -11.51 14.16 21.48
CA SER A 172 -11.83 15.36 20.71
C SER A 172 -12.80 15.05 19.56
N LYS A 173 -13.75 15.96 19.31
CA LYS A 173 -14.72 15.85 18.20
C LYS A 173 -14.02 15.71 16.83
N GLY A 174 -12.92 16.43 16.66
CA GLY A 174 -12.09 16.39 15.45
C GLY A 174 -11.50 15.00 15.21
N PHE A 175 -10.86 14.43 16.25
CA PHE A 175 -10.30 13.08 16.16
C PHE A 175 -11.38 12.03 15.96
N ARG A 176 -12.50 12.11 16.69
CA ARG A 176 -13.62 11.18 16.55
C ARG A 176 -14.11 11.07 15.12
N THR A 177 -14.27 12.22 14.46
CA THR A 177 -14.66 12.27 13.04
C THR A 177 -13.62 11.60 12.14
N GLN A 178 -12.33 11.83 12.39
CA GLN A 178 -11.26 11.25 11.59
C GLN A 178 -11.16 9.73 11.75
N ALA A 179 -11.21 9.22 12.98
CA ALA A 179 -11.18 7.80 13.29
C ALA A 179 -12.32 7.06 12.56
N LEU A 180 -13.55 7.60 12.64
CA LEU A 180 -14.70 7.00 11.97
C LEU A 180 -14.59 7.05 10.44
N ARG A 181 -14.08 8.14 9.86
CA ARG A 181 -13.85 8.22 8.40
C ARG A 181 -12.88 7.15 7.91
N PHE A 182 -11.84 6.83 8.70
CA PHE A 182 -10.91 5.77 8.36
C PHE A 182 -11.59 4.40 8.39
N VAL A 183 -12.33 4.12 9.45
CA VAL A 183 -13.05 2.86 9.64
C VAL A 183 -14.16 2.68 8.60
N GLN A 184 -14.82 3.76 8.17
CA GLN A 184 -15.75 3.73 7.03
C GLN A 184 -15.08 3.25 5.73
N ILE A 185 -13.83 3.66 5.46
CA ILE A 185 -13.09 3.17 4.29
C ILE A 185 -12.81 1.67 4.40
N LEU A 186 -12.49 1.17 5.60
CA LEU A 186 -12.33 -0.27 5.83
C LEU A 186 -13.66 -1.01 5.60
N GLY A 187 -14.78 -0.49 6.11
CA GLY A 187 -16.10 -1.07 5.89
C GLY A 187 -16.47 -1.18 4.41
N MET A 188 -16.27 -0.10 3.64
CA MET A 188 -16.47 -0.13 2.19
C MET A 188 -15.57 -1.17 1.50
N ALA A 189 -14.35 -1.38 2.00
CA ALA A 189 -13.43 -2.38 1.48
C ALA A 189 -13.89 -3.82 1.79
N VAL A 190 -14.45 -4.06 2.98
CA VAL A 190 -15.09 -5.33 3.34
C VAL A 190 -16.28 -5.60 2.41
N GLU A 191 -17.20 -4.64 2.26
CA GLU A 191 -18.38 -4.78 1.38
C GLU A 191 -18.01 -5.07 -0.09
N LYS A 192 -16.98 -4.39 -0.60
CA LYS A 192 -16.44 -4.67 -1.94
C LYS A 192 -15.90 -6.11 -2.03
N THR A 193 -15.21 -6.56 -1.00
CA THR A 193 -14.59 -7.89 -0.95
C THR A 193 -15.66 -8.99 -0.88
N GLU A 194 -16.69 -8.80 -0.05
CA GLU A 194 -17.85 -9.69 0.05
C GLU A 194 -18.62 -9.81 -1.27
N SER A 195 -18.89 -8.68 -1.92
CA SER A 195 -19.61 -8.64 -3.20
C SER A 195 -18.82 -9.18 -4.39
N ARG A 196 -17.52 -9.50 -4.22
CA ARG A 196 -16.59 -9.93 -5.28
C ARG A 196 -16.54 -8.97 -6.47
N MET A 197 -16.92 -7.71 -6.24
CA MET A 197 -16.97 -6.68 -7.26
C MET A 197 -15.55 -6.39 -7.76
N LYS A 198 -15.39 -6.26 -9.09
CA LYS A 198 -14.12 -5.81 -9.68
C LYS A 198 -13.85 -4.37 -9.30
N ASP A 199 -12.59 -3.95 -9.41
CA ASP A 199 -12.19 -2.60 -9.03
C ASP A 199 -12.86 -1.54 -9.91
N ASP A 200 -12.91 -1.78 -11.23
CA ASP A 200 -13.54 -0.88 -12.21
C ASP A 200 -15.04 -0.66 -11.95
N ASP A 201 -15.70 -1.68 -11.41
CA ASP A 201 -17.13 -1.65 -11.07
C ASP A 201 -17.37 -0.99 -9.70
N SER A 202 -16.33 -0.77 -8.90
CA SER A 202 -16.44 -0.30 -7.52
C SER A 202 -16.16 1.19 -7.35
N HIS A 203 -17.15 1.93 -6.84
CA HIS A 203 -16.96 3.32 -6.41
C HIS A 203 -15.85 3.50 -5.36
N LEU A 204 -15.45 2.43 -4.65
CA LEU A 204 -14.36 2.48 -3.69
C LEU A 204 -13.02 2.79 -4.35
N HIS A 205 -12.71 2.20 -5.51
CA HIS A 205 -11.43 2.44 -6.18
C HIS A 205 -11.27 3.93 -6.53
N HIS A 206 -12.28 4.50 -7.19
CA HIS A 206 -12.29 5.93 -7.50
C HIS A 206 -12.18 6.81 -6.24
N ARG A 207 -12.87 6.45 -5.15
CA ARG A 207 -12.80 7.18 -3.88
C ARG A 207 -11.39 7.13 -3.27
N LEU A 208 -10.76 5.96 -3.24
CA LEU A 208 -9.39 5.78 -2.72
C LEU A 208 -8.37 6.55 -3.57
N TYR A 209 -8.53 6.53 -4.89
CA TYR A 209 -7.72 7.32 -5.80
C TYR A 209 -7.82 8.83 -5.46
N LYS A 210 -9.04 9.37 -5.37
CA LYS A 210 -9.26 10.78 -5.00
C LYS A 210 -8.74 11.14 -3.61
N LEU A 211 -8.82 10.20 -2.67
CA LEU A 211 -8.24 10.37 -1.34
C LEU A 211 -6.72 10.48 -1.42
N GLY A 212 -6.07 9.63 -2.23
CA GLY A 212 -4.65 9.73 -2.55
C GLY A 212 -4.24 11.07 -3.16
N GLU A 213 -5.01 11.58 -4.13
CA GLU A 213 -4.79 12.91 -4.72
C GLU A 213 -4.87 14.02 -3.67
N THR A 214 -5.84 13.93 -2.77
CA THR A 214 -6.02 14.90 -1.69
C THR A 214 -4.81 14.93 -0.77
N HIS A 215 -4.25 13.75 -0.43
CA HIS A 215 -3.09 13.66 0.45
C HIS A 215 -1.80 14.20 -0.18
N ARG A 216 -1.71 14.28 -1.51
CA ARG A 216 -0.58 14.90 -2.22
C ARG A 216 -0.36 16.36 -1.79
N ARG A 217 -1.42 17.07 -1.38
CA ARG A 217 -1.34 18.45 -0.88
C ARG A 217 -0.50 18.57 0.39
N PHE A 218 -0.37 17.50 1.17
CA PHE A 218 0.46 17.47 2.37
C PHE A 218 1.93 17.14 2.10
N ALA A 219 2.31 16.87 0.84
CA ALA A 219 3.71 16.56 0.49
C ALA A 219 4.67 17.69 0.84
N LEU A 220 4.23 18.95 0.66
CA LEU A 220 5.01 20.13 1.03
C LEU A 220 5.25 20.25 2.54
N LYS A 221 4.39 19.63 3.35
CA LYS A 221 4.53 19.53 4.81
C LYS A 221 5.27 18.25 5.25
N GLY A 222 5.89 17.55 4.29
CA GLY A 222 6.66 16.33 4.55
C GLY A 222 5.86 15.04 4.48
N PHE A 223 4.58 15.05 4.09
CA PHE A 223 3.81 13.81 3.96
C PHE A 223 4.31 12.97 2.77
N THR A 224 4.57 11.70 3.01
CA THR A 224 5.03 10.76 1.98
C THR A 224 4.17 9.48 2.02
N PRO A 225 4.02 8.77 0.89
CA PRO A 225 3.24 7.52 0.86
C PRO A 225 3.76 6.42 1.78
N THR A 226 5.04 6.46 2.19
CA THR A 226 5.58 5.50 3.14
C THR A 226 4.91 5.59 4.51
N HIS A 227 4.32 6.74 4.88
CA HIS A 227 3.54 6.88 6.11
C HIS A 227 2.30 5.98 6.12
N TRP A 228 1.71 5.66 4.96
CA TRP A 228 0.59 4.73 4.88
C TRP A 228 0.98 3.29 5.23
N LYS A 229 2.26 2.91 5.17
CA LYS A 229 2.71 1.61 5.67
C LYS A 229 2.48 1.46 7.18
N GLY A 230 2.59 2.56 7.94
CA GLY A 230 2.24 2.57 9.36
C GLY A 230 0.78 2.23 9.61
N PHE A 231 -0.12 2.65 8.71
CA PHE A 231 -1.55 2.31 8.79
C PHE A 231 -1.82 0.83 8.51
N VAL A 232 -1.10 0.19 7.58
CA VAL A 232 -1.21 -1.28 7.35
C VAL A 232 -0.83 -2.04 8.62
N ILE A 233 0.30 -1.68 9.24
CA ILE A 233 0.76 -2.29 10.49
C ILE A 233 -0.27 -2.06 11.60
N ALA A 234 -0.75 -0.82 11.75
CA ALA A 234 -1.72 -0.47 12.78
C ALA A 234 -3.07 -1.18 12.62
N VAL A 235 -3.56 -1.37 11.39
CA VAL A 235 -4.76 -2.17 11.12
C VAL A 235 -4.53 -3.62 11.55
N ARG A 236 -3.38 -4.23 11.18
CA ARG A 236 -3.06 -5.60 11.59
C ARG A 236 -3.02 -5.74 13.12
N VAL A 237 -2.43 -4.78 13.83
CA VAL A 237 -2.36 -4.78 15.31
C VAL A 237 -3.75 -4.62 15.94
N ALA A 238 -4.53 -3.63 15.51
CA ALA A 238 -5.85 -3.36 16.04
C ALA A 238 -6.81 -4.55 15.79
N MET A 239 -6.82 -5.08 14.56
CA MET A 239 -7.66 -6.22 14.22
C MET A 239 -7.21 -7.50 14.92
N ARG A 240 -5.91 -7.74 15.09
CA ARG A 240 -5.41 -8.87 15.89
C ARG A 240 -6.02 -8.88 17.29
N ARG A 241 -5.90 -7.76 18.02
CA ARG A 241 -6.50 -7.63 19.36
C ARG A 241 -8.01 -7.84 19.35
N ALA A 242 -8.70 -7.32 18.34
CA ALA A 242 -10.14 -7.42 18.24
C ALA A 242 -10.61 -8.84 17.92
N VAL A 243 -9.90 -9.56 17.05
CA VAL A 243 -10.18 -10.92 16.60
C VAL A 243 -9.85 -11.93 17.70
N GLU A 244 -8.69 -11.81 18.36
CA GLU A 244 -8.29 -12.68 19.46
C GLU A 244 -9.22 -12.56 20.69
N ALA A 245 -9.94 -11.44 20.81
CA ALA A 245 -10.96 -11.25 21.85
C ALA A 245 -12.33 -11.88 21.50
N MET A 246 -12.51 -12.44 20.29
CA MET A 246 -13.75 -13.09 19.89
C MET A 246 -13.75 -14.56 20.39
N PRO A 247 -14.77 -15.00 21.16
CA PRO A 247 -14.76 -16.32 21.79
C PRO A 247 -15.02 -17.48 20.82
N ASN A 248 -15.46 -17.19 19.59
CA ASN A 248 -15.96 -18.15 18.62
C ASN A 248 -15.03 -18.36 17.41
N LEU A 249 -13.75 -18.04 17.56
CA LEU A 249 -12.73 -18.26 16.54
C LEU A 249 -11.64 -19.20 17.08
N THR A 250 -11.28 -20.18 16.27
CA THR A 250 -10.11 -21.01 16.51
C THR A 250 -8.82 -20.19 16.28
N PRO A 251 -7.67 -20.58 16.87
CA PRO A 251 -6.40 -19.90 16.61
C PRO A 251 -6.03 -19.84 15.12
N ALA A 252 -6.39 -20.86 14.33
CA ALA A 252 -6.16 -20.87 12.88
C ALA A 252 -7.05 -19.88 12.13
N GLU A 253 -8.34 -19.79 12.50
CA GLU A 253 -9.25 -18.77 11.95
C GLU A 253 -8.77 -17.36 12.33
N CYS A 254 -8.26 -17.16 13.55
CA CYS A 254 -7.70 -15.87 13.96
C CYS A 254 -6.54 -15.43 13.07
N GLU A 255 -5.56 -16.30 12.81
CA GLU A 255 -4.44 -15.94 11.92
C GLU A 255 -4.92 -15.67 10.50
N THR A 256 -5.82 -16.50 9.96
CA THR A 256 -6.38 -16.32 8.62
C THR A 256 -7.14 -14.99 8.50
N ALA A 257 -7.93 -14.63 9.51
CA ALA A 257 -8.62 -13.34 9.56
C ALA A 257 -7.62 -12.18 9.57
N ILE A 258 -6.54 -12.28 10.35
CA ILE A 258 -5.52 -11.22 10.45
C ILE A 258 -4.75 -11.07 9.13
N GLU A 259 -4.48 -12.16 8.43
CA GLU A 259 -3.91 -12.12 7.07
C GLU A 259 -4.87 -11.46 6.07
N ALA A 260 -6.17 -11.76 6.15
CA ALA A 260 -7.19 -11.11 5.33
C ALA A 260 -7.25 -9.59 5.60
N TRP A 261 -7.19 -9.15 6.87
CA TRP A 261 -7.13 -7.73 7.24
C TRP A 261 -5.83 -7.03 6.76
N ASP A 262 -4.69 -7.72 6.81
CA ASP A 262 -3.42 -7.22 6.26
C ASP A 262 -3.52 -7.05 4.73
N LYS A 263 -4.10 -8.02 4.02
CA LYS A 263 -4.35 -7.98 2.58
C LYS A 263 -5.30 -6.86 2.20
N LEU A 264 -6.40 -6.69 2.94
CA LEU A 264 -7.41 -5.64 2.73
C LEU A 264 -6.81 -4.25 2.90
N SER A 265 -6.05 -4.02 3.97
CA SER A 265 -5.42 -2.72 4.23
C SER A 265 -4.33 -2.38 3.21
N ARG A 266 -3.57 -3.37 2.72
CA ARG A 266 -2.64 -3.19 1.59
C ARG A 266 -3.36 -2.78 0.31
N TYR A 267 -4.50 -3.40 0.00
CA TYR A 267 -5.33 -2.98 -1.13
C TYR A 267 -5.75 -1.50 -1.01
N VAL A 268 -6.25 -1.09 0.17
CA VAL A 268 -6.64 0.30 0.44
C VAL A 268 -5.47 1.26 0.18
N VAL A 269 -4.30 0.97 0.76
CA VAL A 269 -3.10 1.79 0.58
C VAL A 269 -2.63 1.82 -0.87
N HIS A 270 -2.66 0.67 -1.56
CA HIS A 270 -2.25 0.58 -2.96
C HIS A 270 -3.07 1.51 -3.86
N ARG A 271 -4.41 1.48 -3.74
CA ARG A 271 -5.31 2.35 -4.51
C ARG A 271 -5.14 3.84 -4.15
N MET A 272 -4.81 4.15 -2.89
CA MET A 272 -4.45 5.51 -2.49
C MET A 272 -3.10 5.95 -3.06
N GLU A 273 -2.10 5.06 -3.17
CA GLU A 273 -0.82 5.36 -3.81
C GLU A 273 -1.00 5.66 -5.30
N GLU A 274 -1.86 4.94 -6.02
CA GLU A 274 -2.21 5.25 -7.42
C GLU A 274 -2.68 6.71 -7.57
N GLY A 275 -3.59 7.12 -6.69
CA GLY A 275 -4.07 8.49 -6.59
C GLY A 275 -2.95 9.48 -6.26
N TYR A 276 -2.13 9.18 -5.26
CA TYR A 276 -1.02 10.06 -4.86
C TYR A 276 -0.04 10.31 -5.99
N PHE A 277 0.33 9.27 -6.75
CA PHE A 277 1.30 9.36 -7.83
C PHE A 277 0.70 9.76 -9.19
N GLY A 278 -0.64 9.85 -9.30
CA GLY A 278 -1.32 10.24 -10.53
C GLY A 278 -1.22 9.17 -11.62
N VAL A 279 -1.23 7.89 -11.25
CA VAL A 279 -1.26 6.79 -12.23
C VAL A 279 -2.64 6.73 -12.83
N LYS A 280 -2.77 6.91 -14.15
CA LYS A 280 -4.07 6.80 -14.82
C LYS A 280 -4.70 5.44 -14.51
N LEU A 281 -5.97 5.48 -14.10
CA LEU A 281 -6.83 4.30 -14.11
C LEU A 281 -6.83 3.76 -15.55
N SER A 282 -6.64 2.45 -15.72
CA SER A 282 -6.86 1.84 -17.03
C SER A 282 -8.35 1.95 -17.35
N GLU A 283 -8.67 2.73 -18.38
CA GLU A 283 -9.98 2.73 -19.05
C GLU A 283 -10.20 1.39 -19.78
#